data_AF-A0A6J0SU66-F1
#
_entry.id   AF-A0A6J0SU66-F1
#
_cell.length_a   1.000
_cell.length_b   1.000
_cell.length_c   1.000
_cell.angle_alpha   90.00
_cell.angle_beta   90.00
_cell.angle_gamma   90.00
#
_symmetry.space_group_name_H-M   'P 1'
#
loop_
_entity.id
_entity.type
_entity.pdbx_description
1 polymer ?
#
loop_
_entity_poly.entity_id
_entity_poly.type
_entity_poly.pdbx_seq_one_letter_code
_entity_poly.pdbx_strand_id
1 'polypeptide(L)'
;MVSKAYFALQVISVRRKCKITPPLTLGPPEFERIFRAQTNCSEYFPIFISLLWVSGIFSHQVLAAFCGLLYLYARYWYFTGYARSAQERLGPMYFSTGVLCILIVLSVVGLTTHFVSLLYF
;
A
#
# COMPACT_ATOMS: atom_id res chain seq x y z
N MET A 1 4.13 -0.38 8.90
CA MET A 1 4.67 0.86 9.51
C MET A 1 6.12 1.12 9.08
N VAL A 2 7.03 0.15 9.24
CA VAL A 2 8.46 0.27 8.83
C VAL A 2 8.62 0.72 7.36
N SER A 3 7.88 0.12 6.42
CA SER A 3 7.96 0.52 5.00
C SER A 3 7.56 1.97 4.74
N LYS A 4 6.58 2.52 5.49
CA LYS A 4 6.16 3.93 5.36
C LYS A 4 7.22 4.89 5.91
N ALA A 5 7.82 4.53 7.04
CA ALA A 5 8.94 5.29 7.60
C ALA A 5 10.11 5.32 6.60
N TYR A 6 10.45 4.18 5.99
CA TYR A 6 11.46 4.12 4.94
C TYR A 6 11.13 5.05 3.76
N PHE A 7 9.91 5.03 3.21
CA PHE A 7 9.53 5.92 2.11
C PHE A 7 9.61 7.40 2.48
N ALA A 8 9.20 7.77 3.70
CA ALA A 8 9.32 9.14 4.19
C ALA A 8 10.78 9.59 4.30
N LEU A 9 11.67 8.72 4.80
CA LEU A 9 13.11 9.01 4.85
C LEU A 9 13.71 9.18 3.46
N GLN A 10 13.28 8.38 2.48
CA GLN A 10 13.71 8.54 1.09
C GLN A 10 13.28 9.88 0.50
N VAL A 11 12.05 10.35 0.78
CA VAL A 11 11.59 11.68 0.39
C VAL A 11 12.45 12.78 1.03
N ILE A 12 12.73 12.68 2.33
CA ILE A 12 13.59 13.64 3.04
C ILE A 12 15.00 13.67 2.42
N SER A 13 15.55 12.51 2.08
CA SER A 13 16.85 12.39 1.42
C SER A 13 16.88 13.11 0.06
N VAL A 14 15.91 12.83 -0.82
CA VAL A 14 15.87 13.47 -2.14
C VAL A 14 15.57 14.97 -2.05
N ARG A 15 14.80 15.43 -1.06
CA ARG A 15 14.61 16.87 -0.80
C ARG A 15 15.92 17.57 -0.53
N ARG A 16 16.80 16.97 0.29
CA ARG A 16 18.14 17.52 0.56
C ARG A 16 19.00 17.53 -0.70
N LYS A 17 19.01 16.43 -1.46
CA LYS A 17 19.77 16.31 -2.71
C LYS A 17 19.36 17.37 -3.75
N CYS A 18 18.07 17.54 -3.96
CA CYS A 18 17.52 18.47 -4.95
C CYS A 18 17.29 19.89 -4.39
N LYS A 19 17.65 20.16 -3.14
CA LYS A 19 17.45 21.44 -2.44
C LYS A 19 15.99 21.94 -2.48
N ILE A 20 15.02 21.02 -2.39
CA ILE A 20 13.59 21.34 -2.38
C ILE A 20 13.10 21.55 -0.95
N THR A 21 12.96 22.81 -0.56
CA THR A 21 12.44 23.20 0.75
C THR A 21 10.91 23.05 0.83
N PRO A 22 10.35 22.53 1.93
CA PRO A 22 8.91 22.65 2.19
C PRO A 22 8.48 24.13 2.15
N PRO A 23 7.26 24.46 1.68
CA PRO A 23 6.14 23.55 1.34
C PRO A 23 6.18 22.99 -0.10
N LEU A 24 7.24 23.26 -0.88
CA LEU A 24 7.28 22.87 -2.28
C LEU A 24 7.22 21.34 -2.46
N THR A 25 6.38 20.92 -3.40
CA THR A 25 6.17 19.52 -3.80
C THR A 25 6.47 19.29 -5.29
N LEU A 26 6.89 20.34 -6.00
CA LEU A 26 7.33 20.31 -7.39
C LEU A 26 8.86 20.47 -7.45
N GLY A 27 9.48 19.90 -8.48
CA GLY A 27 10.93 19.94 -8.65
C GLY A 27 11.41 19.06 -9.81
N PRO A 28 12.67 18.59 -9.77
CA PRO A 28 13.18 17.68 -10.79
C PRO A 28 12.32 16.40 -10.87
N PRO A 29 12.17 15.77 -12.06
CA PRO A 29 11.34 14.58 -12.22
C PRO A 29 11.69 13.42 -11.27
N GLU A 30 12.97 13.28 -10.87
CA GLU A 30 13.40 12.30 -9.85
C GLU A 30 12.72 12.53 -8.50
N PHE A 31 12.72 13.79 -8.03
CA PHE A 31 12.08 14.18 -6.78
C PHE A 31 10.57 13.95 -6.84
N GLU A 32 9.91 14.41 -7.90
CA GLU A 32 8.46 14.30 -8.04
C GLU A 32 8.01 12.84 -8.06
N ARG A 33 8.73 11.94 -8.74
CA ARG A 33 8.40 10.52 -8.75
C ARG A 33 8.48 9.90 -7.35
N ILE A 34 9.56 10.15 -6.62
CA ILE A 34 9.74 9.61 -5.25
C ILE A 34 8.68 10.18 -4.31
N PHE A 35 8.41 11.48 -4.39
CA PHE A 35 7.37 12.14 -3.60
C PHE A 35 5.99 11.53 -3.89
N ARG A 36 5.59 11.43 -5.17
CA ARG A 36 4.31 10.83 -5.57
C ARG A 36 4.21 9.35 -5.20
N ALA A 37 5.29 8.59 -5.31
CA ALA A 37 5.33 7.20 -4.88
C ALA A 37 5.06 7.06 -3.38
N GLN A 38 5.65 7.93 -2.55
CA GLN A 38 5.40 7.97 -1.11
C GLN A 38 3.96 8.36 -0.79
N THR A 39 3.44 9.43 -1.43
CA THR A 39 2.07 9.90 -1.22
C THR A 39 1.05 8.83 -1.59
N ASN A 40 1.17 8.22 -2.78
CA ASN A 40 0.29 7.13 -3.20
C ASN A 40 0.37 5.94 -2.22
N CYS A 41 1.57 5.62 -1.74
CA CYS A 41 1.76 4.67 -0.65
C CYS A 41 0.94 5.05 0.58
N SER A 42 1.02 6.29 1.05
CA SER A 42 0.29 6.72 2.24
C SER A 42 -1.23 6.70 2.06
N GLU A 43 -1.75 7.12 0.90
CA GLU A 43 -3.19 7.11 0.60
C GLU A 43 -3.81 5.70 0.66
N TYR A 44 -3.11 4.70 0.12
CA TYR A 44 -3.60 3.31 0.12
C TYR A 44 -3.39 2.58 1.47
N PHE A 45 -2.60 3.15 2.38
CA PHE A 45 -2.25 2.44 3.62
C PHE A 45 -3.43 2.24 4.58
N PRO A 46 -4.31 3.24 4.83
CA PRO A 46 -5.51 3.05 5.63
C PRO A 46 -6.42 1.97 5.04
N ILE A 47 -6.67 2.01 3.72
CA ILE A 47 -7.50 1.02 3.01
C ILE A 47 -6.94 -0.39 3.24
N PHE A 48 -5.63 -0.55 3.03
CA PHE A 48 -4.94 -1.82 3.26
C PHE A 48 -5.10 -2.32 4.70
N ILE A 49 -4.85 -1.47 5.69
CA ILE A 49 -4.92 -1.86 7.11
C ILE A 49 -6.34 -2.25 7.49
N SER A 50 -7.36 -1.50 7.07
CA SER A 50 -8.76 -1.84 7.31
C SER A 50 -9.11 -3.22 6.75
N LEU A 51 -8.76 -3.48 5.49
CA LEU A 51 -9.04 -4.76 4.84
C LEU A 51 -8.27 -5.92 5.46
N LEU A 52 -7.01 -5.71 5.83
CA LEU A 52 -6.18 -6.71 6.49
C LEU A 52 -6.81 -7.17 7.81
N TRP A 53 -7.23 -6.22 8.65
CA TRP A 53 -7.84 -6.53 9.94
C TRP A 53 -9.21 -7.20 9.79
N VAL A 54 -10.08 -6.68 8.92
CA VAL A 54 -11.40 -7.28 8.69
C VAL A 54 -11.25 -8.70 8.15
N SER A 55 -10.40 -8.92 7.14
CA SER A 55 -10.14 -10.26 6.60
C SER A 55 -9.55 -11.21 7.64
N GLY A 56 -8.66 -10.71 8.50
CA GLY A 56 -8.01 -11.51 9.53
C GLY A 56 -8.95 -11.95 10.65
N ILE A 57 -9.86 -11.06 11.07
CA ILE A 57 -10.83 -11.32 12.14
C ILE A 57 -12.01 -12.15 11.63
N PHE A 58 -12.61 -11.78 10.50
CA PHE A 58 -13.89 -12.34 10.04
C PHE A 58 -13.74 -13.52 9.07
N SER A 59 -12.53 -13.79 8.56
CA SER A 59 -12.31 -14.88 7.61
C SER A 59 -11.21 -15.83 8.06
N HIS A 60 -9.95 -15.50 7.78
CA HIS A 60 -8.84 -16.42 8.02
C HIS A 60 -7.53 -15.65 8.29
N GLN A 61 -7.10 -15.68 9.55
CA GLN A 61 -5.94 -14.91 10.02
C GLN A 61 -4.65 -15.19 9.24
N VAL A 62 -4.29 -16.47 9.02
CA VAL A 62 -3.06 -16.85 8.30
C VAL A 62 -3.07 -16.35 6.85
N LEU A 63 -4.17 -16.56 6.12
CA LEU A 63 -4.28 -16.12 4.73
C LEU A 63 -4.24 -14.59 4.63
N ALA A 64 -4.95 -13.87 5.51
CA ALA A 64 -4.90 -12.41 5.55
C ALA A 64 -3.48 -11.90 5.83
N ALA A 65 -2.77 -12.49 6.80
CA ALA A 65 -1.38 -12.14 7.10
C ALA A 65 -0.44 -12.38 5.91
N PHE A 66 -0.59 -13.52 5.22
CA PHE A 66 0.19 -13.83 4.02
C PHE A 66 -0.06 -12.82 2.89
N CYS A 67 -1.33 -12.52 2.59
CA CYS A 67 -1.68 -11.45 1.65
C CYS A 67 -1.10 -10.09 2.09
N GLY A 68 -1.10 -9.80 3.39
CA GLY A 68 -0.49 -8.60 3.95
C GLY A 68 1.00 -8.47 3.64
N LEU A 69 1.76 -9.56 3.78
CA LEU A 69 3.19 -9.59 3.43
C LEU A 69 3.40 -9.38 1.94
N LEU A 70 2.63 -10.08 1.09
CA LEU A 70 2.69 -9.90 -0.36
C LEU A 70 2.39 -8.45 -0.78
N TYR A 71 1.38 -7.83 -0.17
CA TYR A 71 1.04 -6.43 -0.43
C TYR A 71 2.19 -5.50 -0.06
N LEU A 72 2.78 -5.66 1.13
CA LEU A 72 3.90 -4.80 1.56
C LEU A 72 5.13 -4.97 0.67
N TYR A 73 5.43 -6.20 0.25
CA TYR A 73 6.48 -6.51 -0.72
C TYR A 73 6.22 -5.82 -2.07
N ALA A 74 4.99 -5.93 -2.59
CA ALA A 74 4.58 -5.25 -3.82
C ALA A 74 4.74 -3.73 -3.72
N ARG A 75 4.33 -3.13 -2.60
CA ARG A 75 4.45 -1.67 -2.38
C ARG A 75 5.90 -1.20 -2.28
N TYR A 76 6.80 -2.04 -1.77
CA TYR A 76 8.24 -1.76 -1.80
C TYR A 76 8.75 -1.70 -3.24
N TRP A 77 8.42 -2.69 -4.07
CA TRP A 77 8.82 -2.70 -5.49
C TRP A 77 8.15 -1.60 -6.30
N TYR A 78 6.89 -1.27 -6.01
CA TYR A 78 6.21 -0.12 -6.60
C TYR A 78 6.98 1.16 -6.33
N PHE A 79 7.38 1.40 -5.08
CA PHE A 79 8.11 2.61 -4.70
C PHE A 79 9.48 2.69 -5.39
N THR A 80 10.25 1.60 -5.32
CA THR A 80 11.59 1.52 -5.92
C THR A 80 11.55 1.64 -7.44
N GLY A 81 10.59 0.97 -8.09
CA GLY A 81 10.36 1.07 -9.53
C GLY A 81 9.96 2.48 -9.94
N TYR A 82 9.03 3.10 -9.21
CA TYR A 82 8.58 4.46 -9.52
C TYR A 82 9.70 5.50 -9.34
N ALA A 83 10.58 5.32 -8.35
CA ALA A 83 11.76 6.18 -8.19
C ALA A 83 12.65 6.19 -9.45
N ARG A 84 12.84 5.02 -10.07
CA ARG A 84 13.61 4.87 -11.32
C ARG A 84 12.88 5.45 -12.52
N SER A 85 11.66 4.96 -12.80
CA SER A 85 10.87 5.40 -13.95
C SER A 85 9.37 5.28 -13.70
N ALA A 86 8.57 6.11 -14.39
CA ALA A 86 7.12 6.04 -14.27
C ALA A 86 6.52 4.73 -14.81
N GLN A 87 7.24 4.04 -15.71
CA GLN A 87 6.80 2.77 -16.31
C GLN A 87 7.03 1.58 -15.38
N GLU A 88 8.17 1.53 -14.69
CA GLU A 88 8.51 0.44 -13.76
C GLU A 88 7.58 0.32 -12.56
N ARG A 89 6.78 1.35 -12.26
CA ARG A 89 5.77 1.29 -11.20
C ARG A 89 4.59 0.36 -11.55
N LEU A 90 4.32 0.12 -12.83
CA LEU A 90 3.06 -0.47 -13.29
C LEU A 90 2.90 -1.94 -12.87
N GLY A 91 3.91 -2.78 -13.10
CA GLY A 91 3.87 -4.20 -12.73
C GLY A 91 3.60 -4.40 -11.23
N PRO A 92 4.41 -3.82 -10.34
CA PRO A 92 4.16 -3.88 -8.89
C PRO A 92 2.84 -3.22 -8.47
N MET A 93 2.39 -2.18 -9.17
CA MET A 93 1.08 -1.57 -8.92
C MET A 93 -0.04 -2.60 -9.14
N TYR A 94 -0.09 -3.21 -10.32
CA TYR A 94 -1.13 -4.20 -10.66
C TYR A 94 -1.11 -5.39 -9.70
N PHE A 95 0.08 -5.88 -9.36
CA PHE A 95 0.21 -6.94 -8.36
C PHE A 95 -0.31 -6.52 -6.99
N SER A 96 0.05 -5.32 -6.50
CA SER A 96 -0.45 -4.80 -5.22
C SER A 96 -1.97 -4.59 -5.20
N THR A 97 -2.54 -4.16 -6.32
CA THR A 97 -4.00 -4.01 -6.50
C THR A 97 -4.69 -5.37 -6.49
N GLY A 98 -4.14 -6.39 -7.17
CA GLY A 98 -4.68 -7.75 -7.14
C GLY A 98 -4.73 -8.33 -5.74
N VAL A 99 -3.66 -8.14 -4.95
CA VAL A 99 -3.64 -8.56 -3.54
C VAL A 99 -4.67 -7.81 -2.69
N LEU A 100 -4.86 -6.50 -2.92
CA LEU A 100 -5.93 -5.74 -2.26
C LEU A 100 -7.32 -6.27 -2.62
N CYS A 101 -7.57 -6.62 -3.89
CA CYS A 101 -8.83 -7.24 -4.31
C CYS A 101 -9.09 -8.56 -3.59
N ILE A 102 -8.06 -9.38 -3.38
CA ILE A 102 -8.19 -10.62 -2.59
C ILE A 102 -8.61 -10.31 -1.15
N LEU A 103 -7.98 -9.33 -0.49
CA LEU A 103 -8.38 -8.91 0.86
C LEU A 103 -9.81 -8.33 0.91
N ILE A 104 -10.25 -7.62 -0.13
CA ILE A 104 -11.66 -7.18 -0.24
C ILE A 104 -12.60 -8.39 -0.30
N VAL A 105 -12.31 -9.36 -1.16
CA VAL A 105 -13.14 -10.57 -1.30
C VAL A 105 -13.20 -11.33 0.02
N LEU A 106 -12.05 -11.54 0.69
CA LEU A 106 -12.01 -12.18 2.00
C LEU A 106 -12.88 -11.40 3.00
N SER A 107 -12.68 -10.09 3.11
CA SER A 107 -13.46 -9.23 4.02
C SER A 107 -14.98 -9.35 3.78
N VAL A 108 -15.42 -9.27 2.51
CA VAL A 108 -16.84 -9.38 2.14
C VAL A 108 -17.38 -10.75 2.50
N VAL A 109 -16.70 -11.83 2.10
CA VAL A 109 -17.12 -13.20 2.40
C VAL A 109 -17.22 -13.41 3.90
N GLY A 110 -16.20 -13.02 4.68
CA GLY A 110 -16.20 -13.18 6.14
C GLY A 110 -17.33 -12.44 6.84
N LEU A 111 -17.55 -11.18 6.46
CA LEU A 111 -18.65 -10.39 7.01
C LEU A 111 -20.01 -10.99 6.62
N THR A 112 -20.21 -11.36 5.36
CA THR A 112 -21.46 -11.98 4.91
C THR A 112 -21.71 -13.29 5.67
N THR A 113 -20.72 -14.17 5.80
CA THR A 113 -20.88 -15.42 6.56
C THR A 113 -21.22 -15.16 8.01
N HIS A 114 -20.59 -14.17 8.64
CA HIS A 114 -20.84 -13.81 10.03
C HIS A 114 -22.27 -13.30 10.23
N PHE A 115 -22.71 -12.30 9.46
CA PHE A 115 -24.04 -11.73 9.61
C PHE A 115 -25.15 -12.67 9.17
N VAL A 116 -24.95 -13.47 8.12
CA VAL A 116 -25.91 -14.49 7.71
C VAL A 116 -26.06 -15.53 8.83
N SER A 117 -24.96 -15.99 9.45
CA SER A 117 -25.06 -16.95 10.56
C SER A 117 -25.86 -16.40 11.74
N LEU A 118 -25.75 -15.10 12.05
CA LEU A 118 -26.50 -14.45 13.12
C LEU A 118 -28.01 -14.33 12.85
N LEU A 119 -28.45 -14.36 11.59
CA LEU A 119 -29.87 -14.31 11.23
C LEU A 119 -30.59 -15.66 11.38
N TYR A 120 -29.83 -16.75 11.47
CA TYR A 120 -30.35 -18.12 11.61
C TYR A 120 -30.31 -18.64 13.06
N PHE A 121 -29.93 -17.79 14.02
CA PHE A 121 -30.04 -18.01 15.47
C PHE A 121 -30.99 -16.98 16.09
#